data_AF-A0A2T5LU00-F1
#
_entry.id   AF-A0A2T5LU00-F1
#
_cell.length_a   1.000
_cell.length_b   1.000
_cell.length_c   1.000
_cell.angle_alpha   90.00
_cell.angle_beta   90.00
_cell.angle_gamma   90.00
#
_symmetry.space_group_name_H-M   'P 1'
#
loop_
_entity.id
_entity.type
_entity.pdbx_description
1 polymer ?
#
loop_
_entity_poly.entity_id
_entity_poly.type
_entity_poly.pdbx_seq_one_letter_code
_entity_poly.pdbx_strand_id
1 'polypeptide(L)'
;MGFTIVNGQILTPGLAIVDAPQPYTPLGGDTLQVALDVSGNGKLSLDPSDDAATRFHEITIFLTSTEKEKNFTISNGTSTGSNAYAGPVLGLEPSSTVKHVNWIWPECFVGDGKGSSDSARGNYNISMHQSFRWNGTDYYTVFELPISVSNAIEKSDNRTDCSLLENDFEPAVSAASNDTLPGQPWDATGSSNVTNSPGSGNAATEARVGAKHWALFALVMAGMMVL
;
A
#
# COMPACT_ATOMS: atom_id res chain seq x y z
N MET A 1 -7.28 0.02 8.53
CA MET A 1 -5.94 0.62 8.72
C MET A 1 -6.05 2.11 8.43
N GLY A 2 -5.36 2.95 9.19
CA GLY A 2 -5.23 4.38 8.87
C GLY A 2 -3.93 4.62 8.11
N PHE A 3 -3.93 5.59 7.19
CA PHE A 3 -2.72 6.04 6.51
C PHE A 3 -2.17 7.27 7.21
N THR A 4 -0.85 7.34 7.32
CA THR A 4 -0.13 8.56 7.70
C THR A 4 0.21 9.31 6.42
N ILE A 5 -0.51 10.40 6.15
CA ILE A 5 -0.30 11.22 4.95
C ILE A 5 0.25 12.58 5.36
N VAL A 6 1.39 12.97 4.78
CA VAL A 6 2.05 14.25 5.03
C VAL A 6 2.33 14.92 3.69
N ASN A 7 1.74 16.10 3.45
CA ASN A 7 1.89 16.85 2.19
C ASN A 7 1.58 16.04 0.91
N GLY A 8 0.63 15.10 1.00
CA GLY A 8 0.26 14.23 -0.12
C GLY A 8 1.12 12.96 -0.25
N GLN A 9 2.16 12.81 0.55
CA GLN A 9 2.97 11.60 0.60
C GLN A 9 2.44 10.62 1.65
N ILE A 10 2.47 9.33 1.36
CA ILE A 10 2.02 8.28 2.28
C ILE A 10 3.25 7.66 2.94
N LEU A 11 3.35 7.80 4.25
CA LEU A 11 4.42 7.17 5.01
C LEU A 11 4.10 5.69 5.19
N THR A 12 4.95 4.83 4.66
CA THR A 12 4.87 3.40 4.94
C THR A 12 5.44 3.10 6.33
N PRO A 13 5.17 1.92 6.90
CA PRO A 13 5.87 1.47 8.11
C PRO A 13 7.38 1.31 7.91
N GLY A 14 7.82 1.10 6.66
CA GLY A 14 9.23 1.00 6.28
C GLY A 14 9.88 2.35 5.96
N LEU A 15 11.01 2.30 5.24
CA LEU A 15 11.75 3.49 4.83
C LEU A 15 11.16 4.16 3.58
N ALA A 16 10.44 3.44 2.72
CA ALA A 16 9.88 4.03 1.50
C ALA A 16 8.71 4.96 1.83
N ILE A 17 8.56 6.00 1.02
CA ILE A 17 7.43 6.93 1.05
C ILE A 17 6.72 6.81 -0.30
N VAL A 18 5.40 6.67 -0.30
CA VAL A 18 4.63 6.61 -1.55
C VAL A 18 4.20 8.01 -1.94
N ASP A 19 4.63 8.45 -3.12
CA ASP A 19 4.20 9.71 -3.72
C ASP A 19 2.93 9.52 -4.58
N ALA A 20 2.81 8.35 -5.23
CA ALA A 20 1.64 7.97 -6.00
C ALA A 20 1.52 6.44 -6.14
N PRO A 21 0.28 5.91 -6.29
CA PRO A 21 -1.00 6.61 -6.28
C PRO A 21 -1.49 6.94 -4.85
N GLN A 22 -2.56 7.74 -4.74
CA GLN A 22 -3.26 7.91 -3.46
C GLN A 22 -4.12 6.68 -3.14
N PRO A 23 -4.47 6.44 -1.86
CA PRO A 23 -5.34 5.32 -1.49
C PRO A 23 -6.69 5.42 -2.21
N TYR A 24 -7.21 4.26 -2.61
CA TYR A 24 -8.48 4.07 -3.31
C TYR A 24 -8.57 4.73 -4.70
N THR A 25 -7.43 5.11 -5.29
CA THR A 25 -7.42 5.68 -6.64
C THR A 25 -7.98 4.67 -7.66
N PRO A 26 -8.92 5.07 -8.53
CA PRO A 26 -9.32 4.27 -9.67
C PRO A 26 -8.23 4.33 -10.76
N LEU A 27 -7.73 3.16 -11.16
CA LEU A 27 -6.60 3.01 -12.07
C LEU A 27 -7.00 2.20 -13.31
N GLY A 28 -6.22 2.40 -14.38
CA GLY A 28 -6.37 1.81 -15.70
C GLY A 28 -5.29 2.36 -16.64
N GLY A 29 -5.57 2.44 -17.94
CA GLY A 29 -4.63 2.91 -18.95
C GLY A 29 -3.64 1.81 -19.40
N ASP A 30 -2.47 2.23 -19.87
CA ASP A 30 -1.45 1.30 -20.36
C ASP A 30 -0.69 0.64 -19.22
N THR A 31 -0.31 1.44 -18.21
CA THR A 31 0.52 1.02 -17.08
C THR A 31 -0.11 1.37 -15.73
N LEU A 32 0.18 0.53 -14.73
CA LEU A 32 0.15 0.90 -13.33
C LEU A 32 1.42 1.69 -13.01
N GLN A 33 1.25 2.94 -12.57
CA GLN A 33 2.35 3.81 -12.17
C GLN A 33 2.41 3.91 -10.65
N VAL A 34 3.56 3.57 -10.09
CA VAL A 34 3.85 3.74 -8.66
C VAL A 34 5.10 4.59 -8.52
N ALA A 35 5.01 5.66 -7.73
CA ALA A 35 6.13 6.55 -7.44
C ALA A 35 6.52 6.43 -5.96
N LEU A 36 7.79 6.08 -5.71
CA LEU A 36 8.32 5.83 -4.38
C LEU A 36 9.54 6.73 -4.12
N ASP A 37 9.49 7.57 -3.09
CA ASP A 37 10.69 8.21 -2.55
C ASP A 37 11.45 7.21 -1.67
N VAL A 38 12.69 6.92 -2.07
CA VAL A 38 13.62 6.00 -1.38
C VAL A 38 14.75 6.76 -0.66
N SER A 39 14.56 8.07 -0.48
CA SER A 39 15.49 8.96 0.20
C SER A 39 14.99 9.39 1.59
N GLY A 40 13.76 9.06 1.96
CA GLY A 40 13.15 9.54 3.20
C GLY A 40 13.06 11.07 3.23
N ASN A 41 12.67 11.67 2.10
CA ASN A 41 12.70 13.12 1.87
C ASN A 41 14.12 13.71 2.03
N GLY A 42 15.10 13.08 1.41
CA GLY A 42 16.50 13.53 1.36
C GLY A 42 17.35 13.19 2.59
N LYS A 43 16.83 12.39 3.54
CA LYS A 43 17.55 11.97 4.75
C LYS A 43 18.46 10.76 4.54
N LEU A 44 18.23 9.98 3.48
CA LEU A 44 19.01 8.80 3.12
C LEU A 44 19.85 9.07 1.87
N SER A 45 21.07 8.52 1.87
CA SER A 45 21.89 8.42 0.66
C SER A 45 21.25 7.45 -0.33
N LEU A 46 21.33 7.77 -1.62
CA LEU A 46 20.97 6.82 -2.70
C LEU A 46 22.05 5.77 -2.93
N ASP A 47 23.27 6.02 -2.42
CA ASP A 47 24.39 5.10 -2.44
C ASP A 47 24.95 4.99 -1.00
N PRO A 48 24.24 4.32 -0.08
CA PRO A 48 24.71 4.14 1.28
C PRO A 48 25.83 3.10 1.32
N SER A 49 26.80 3.27 2.22
CA SER A 49 27.77 2.20 2.49
C SER A 49 27.09 0.95 3.04
N ASP A 50 27.74 -0.20 2.92
CA ASP A 50 27.17 -1.47 3.42
C ASP A 50 26.94 -1.47 4.94
N ASP A 51 27.75 -0.72 5.68
CA ASP A 51 27.66 -0.56 7.13
C ASP A 51 26.73 0.59 7.57
N ALA A 52 26.02 1.23 6.63
CA ALA A 52 25.11 2.32 6.96
C ALA A 52 24.05 1.84 7.97
N ALA A 53 23.89 2.61 9.05
CA ALA A 53 22.94 2.28 10.11
C ALA A 53 21.48 2.28 9.63
N THR A 54 21.17 2.99 8.55
CA THR A 54 19.85 3.00 7.92
C THR A 54 20.03 2.92 6.41
N ARG A 55 19.48 1.88 5.78
CA ARG A 55 19.54 1.64 4.33
C ARG A 55 18.45 0.68 3.89
N PHE A 56 18.07 0.71 2.62
CA PHE A 56 17.32 -0.37 2.03
C PHE A 56 18.22 -1.57 1.75
N HIS A 57 17.68 -2.78 1.91
CA HIS A 57 18.23 -3.99 1.30
C HIS A 57 17.47 -4.29 0.00
N GLU A 58 16.13 -4.21 0.04
CA GLU A 58 15.28 -4.54 -1.10
C GLU A 58 13.87 -3.94 -0.98
N ILE A 59 13.25 -3.64 -2.13
CA ILE A 59 11.82 -3.36 -2.24
C ILE A 59 11.26 -4.25 -3.35
N THR A 60 10.23 -5.02 -3.03
CA THR A 60 9.50 -5.87 -3.97
C THR A 60 8.03 -5.49 -3.92
N ILE A 61 7.38 -5.42 -5.08
CA ILE A 61 5.99 -4.95 -5.19
C ILE A 61 5.15 -6.03 -5.83
N PHE A 62 3.99 -6.27 -5.24
CA PHE A 62 2.94 -7.16 -5.73
C PHE A 62 1.63 -6.41 -5.91
N LEU A 63 0.76 -6.95 -6.75
CA LEU A 63 -0.63 -6.57 -6.86
C LEU A 63 -1.49 -7.69 -6.28
N THR A 64 -2.09 -7.47 -5.12
CA THR A 64 -2.81 -8.51 -4.37
C THR A 64 -4.29 -8.18 -4.24
N SER A 65 -5.15 -9.20 -4.28
CA SER A 65 -6.58 -9.05 -3.97
C SER A 65 -7.09 -10.27 -3.24
N THR A 66 -7.57 -10.06 -2.01
CA THR A 66 -8.26 -11.11 -1.24
C THR A 66 -9.61 -11.46 -1.84
N GLU A 67 -10.33 -10.49 -2.40
CA GLU A 67 -11.66 -10.72 -3.01
C GLU A 67 -11.56 -11.61 -4.26
N LYS A 68 -10.46 -11.45 -5.01
CA LYS A 68 -10.22 -12.19 -6.25
C LYS A 68 -9.29 -13.38 -6.07
N GLU A 69 -8.71 -13.55 -4.88
CA GLU A 69 -7.66 -14.53 -4.57
C GLU A 69 -6.51 -14.46 -5.59
N LYS A 70 -6.06 -13.24 -5.90
CA LYS A 70 -5.02 -12.97 -6.91
C LYS A 70 -3.77 -12.34 -6.28
N ASN A 71 -2.62 -12.71 -6.81
CA ASN A 71 -1.32 -12.16 -6.46
C ASN A 71 -0.45 -12.07 -7.71
N PHE A 72 -0.14 -10.85 -8.19
CA PHE A 72 0.74 -10.65 -9.35
C PHE A 72 2.05 -9.99 -8.94
N THR A 73 3.17 -10.48 -9.45
CA THR A 73 4.46 -9.79 -9.28
C THR A 73 4.51 -8.54 -10.16
N ILE A 74 4.67 -7.37 -9.55
CA ILE A 74 4.87 -6.09 -10.26
C ILE A 74 6.36 -5.88 -10.57
N SER A 75 7.20 -6.02 -9.55
CA SER A 75 8.63 -5.69 -9.64
C SER A 75 9.47 -6.75 -8.92
N ASN A 76 10.72 -6.89 -9.36
CA ASN A 76 11.74 -7.72 -8.71
C ASN A 76 11.47 -9.25 -8.66
N GLY A 77 10.56 -9.75 -9.51
CA GLY A 77 10.34 -11.19 -9.72
C GLY A 77 9.74 -11.56 -11.08
N THR A 78 9.61 -10.59 -11.99
CA THR A 78 9.27 -10.82 -13.40
C THR A 78 10.54 -11.11 -14.20
N SER A 79 10.47 -11.99 -15.21
CA SER A 79 11.63 -12.27 -16.07
C SER A 79 11.97 -11.09 -16.97
N THR A 80 13.25 -10.85 -17.25
CA THR A 80 13.74 -9.75 -18.12
C THR A 80 13.24 -9.81 -19.56
N GLY A 81 12.67 -10.94 -19.99
CA GLY A 81 12.09 -11.12 -21.33
C GLY A 81 10.59 -10.82 -21.41
N SER A 82 9.93 -10.49 -20.30
CA SER A 82 8.52 -10.11 -20.28
C SER A 82 8.34 -8.61 -20.50
N ASN A 83 7.32 -8.22 -21.27
CA ASN A 83 6.93 -6.80 -21.40
C ASN A 83 6.43 -6.20 -20.07
N ALA A 84 6.04 -7.03 -19.12
CA ALA A 84 5.67 -6.60 -17.77
C ALA A 84 6.89 -6.44 -16.83
N TYR A 85 8.11 -6.58 -17.33
CA TYR A 85 9.32 -6.41 -16.52
C TYR A 85 9.51 -4.96 -16.07
N ALA A 86 9.28 -4.70 -14.78
CA ALA A 86 9.53 -3.39 -14.18
C ALA A 86 10.93 -3.26 -13.55
N GLY A 87 11.73 -4.33 -13.51
CA GLY A 87 13.07 -4.35 -12.89
C GLY A 87 13.09 -4.24 -11.37
N PRO A 88 14.27 -4.29 -10.73
CA PRO A 88 14.43 -4.07 -9.29
C PRO A 88 14.20 -2.59 -8.94
N VAL A 89 13.30 -2.30 -7.99
CA VAL A 89 12.86 -0.93 -7.66
C VAL A 89 14.04 0.00 -7.34
N LEU A 90 14.99 -0.43 -6.51
CA LEU A 90 16.11 0.41 -6.08
C LEU A 90 17.09 0.73 -7.22
N GLY A 91 17.12 -0.11 -8.26
CA GLY A 91 17.94 0.09 -9.46
C GLY A 91 17.27 0.98 -10.51
N LEU A 92 15.99 1.31 -10.35
CA LEU A 92 15.32 2.27 -11.22
C LEU A 92 15.91 3.67 -11.02
N GLU A 93 16.04 4.41 -12.12
CA GLU A 93 16.45 5.82 -12.11
C GLU A 93 17.58 6.12 -11.10
N PRO A 94 18.80 5.59 -11.29
CA PRO A 94 19.82 5.52 -10.23
C PRO A 94 20.18 6.85 -9.57
N SER A 95 20.07 7.97 -10.31
CA SER A 95 20.36 9.32 -9.81
C SER A 95 19.16 10.03 -9.18
N SER A 96 17.99 9.40 -9.12
CA SER A 96 16.73 9.97 -8.62
C SER A 96 16.40 9.45 -7.22
N THR A 97 15.90 10.34 -6.36
CA THR A 97 15.34 9.97 -5.06
C THR A 97 13.97 9.32 -5.17
N VAL A 98 13.25 9.60 -6.27
CA VAL A 98 11.96 9.02 -6.60
C VAL A 98 12.16 7.93 -7.64
N LYS A 99 11.55 6.77 -7.40
CA LYS A 99 11.56 5.60 -8.28
C LYS A 99 10.19 5.44 -8.92
N HIS A 100 10.13 5.52 -10.24
CA HIS A 100 8.91 5.32 -11.02
C HIS A 100 8.82 3.88 -11.53
N VAL A 101 7.99 3.08 -10.87
CA VAL A 101 7.63 1.73 -11.32
C VAL A 101 6.50 1.88 -12.34
N ASN A 102 6.79 1.57 -13.59
CA ASN A 102 5.82 1.57 -14.69
C ASN A 102 5.55 0.14 -15.12
N TRP A 103 4.48 -0.47 -14.59
CA TRP A 103 4.14 -1.87 -14.86
C TRP A 103 2.99 -1.98 -15.86
N ILE A 104 3.19 -2.67 -16.98
CA ILE A 104 2.16 -2.85 -18.00
C ILE A 104 1.06 -3.76 -17.44
N TRP A 105 -0.20 -3.30 -17.46
CA TRP A 105 -1.32 -4.14 -17.04
C TRP A 105 -1.39 -5.42 -17.89
N PRO A 106 -1.46 -6.61 -17.29
CA PRO A 106 -1.54 -7.86 -18.05
C PRO A 106 -2.93 -8.12 -18.61
N GLU A 107 -3.04 -9.08 -19.53
CA GLU A 107 -4.20 -9.27 -20.41
C GLU A 107 -5.54 -9.46 -19.67
N CYS A 108 -5.53 -10.16 -18.54
CA CYS A 108 -6.76 -10.43 -17.76
C CYS A 108 -7.39 -9.18 -17.14
N PHE A 109 -6.67 -8.05 -17.10
CA PHE A 109 -7.25 -6.77 -16.67
C PHE A 109 -7.87 -5.97 -17.81
N VAL A 110 -7.78 -6.39 -19.08
CA VAL A 110 -8.40 -5.67 -20.21
C VAL A 110 -9.90 -5.52 -20.01
N GLY A 111 -10.42 -4.32 -20.27
CA GLY A 111 -11.82 -3.96 -20.09
C GLY A 111 -12.00 -2.62 -19.38
N ASP A 112 -13.25 -2.32 -19.01
CA ASP A 112 -13.62 -1.08 -18.33
C ASP A 112 -14.57 -1.36 -17.15
N GLY A 113 -14.68 -0.41 -16.24
CA GLY A 113 -15.41 -0.56 -14.98
C GLY A 113 -14.79 -1.62 -14.07
N LYS A 114 -15.53 -2.05 -13.05
CA LYS A 114 -15.07 -3.03 -12.06
C LYS A 114 -15.08 -4.49 -12.59
N GLY A 115 -15.55 -4.72 -13.81
CA GLY A 115 -15.76 -6.06 -14.36
C GLY A 115 -16.91 -6.83 -13.69
N SER A 116 -17.13 -8.07 -14.14
CA SER A 116 -18.03 -9.04 -13.49
C SER A 116 -17.32 -9.76 -12.33
N SER A 117 -18.02 -10.63 -11.62
CA SER A 117 -17.43 -11.51 -10.59
C SER A 117 -16.21 -12.27 -11.12
N ASP A 118 -16.29 -12.72 -12.37
CA ASP A 118 -15.31 -13.60 -13.01
C ASP A 118 -14.17 -12.83 -13.69
N SER A 119 -14.25 -11.49 -13.70
CA SER A 119 -13.17 -10.64 -14.20
C SER A 119 -12.06 -10.51 -13.15
N ALA A 120 -10.81 -10.44 -13.60
CA ALA A 120 -9.69 -10.09 -12.73
C ALA A 120 -9.78 -8.63 -12.22
N ARG A 121 -10.63 -7.78 -12.79
CA ARG A 121 -10.81 -6.39 -12.37
C ARG A 121 -11.52 -6.27 -11.02
N GLY A 122 -11.27 -5.19 -10.29
CA GLY A 122 -11.86 -4.97 -8.97
C GLY A 122 -10.93 -4.24 -8.00
N ASN A 123 -11.13 -4.49 -6.71
CA ASN A 123 -10.30 -3.91 -5.64
C ASN A 123 -9.03 -4.72 -5.45
N TYR A 124 -7.90 -4.01 -5.38
CA TYR A 124 -6.58 -4.58 -5.16
C TYR A 124 -5.83 -3.73 -4.15
N ASN A 125 -4.76 -4.28 -3.60
CA ASN A 125 -3.71 -3.52 -2.95
C ASN A 125 -2.44 -3.58 -3.80
N ILE A 126 -1.73 -2.45 -3.86
CA ILE A 126 -0.31 -2.46 -4.18
C ILE A 126 0.39 -2.86 -2.88
N SER A 127 0.85 -4.11 -2.82
CA SER A 127 1.51 -4.67 -1.65
C SER A 127 3.02 -4.47 -1.77
N MET A 128 3.58 -3.65 -0.89
CA MET A 128 4.98 -3.23 -0.92
C MET A 128 5.75 -3.93 0.20
N HIS A 129 6.59 -4.88 -0.18
CA HIS A 129 7.44 -5.64 0.72
C HIS A 129 8.80 -4.95 0.79
N GLN A 130 9.20 -4.52 1.98
CA GLN A 130 10.45 -3.80 2.19
C GLN A 130 11.33 -4.57 3.16
N SER A 131 12.56 -4.86 2.76
CA SER A 131 13.64 -5.31 3.63
C SER A 131 14.63 -4.16 3.79
N PHE A 132 14.91 -3.76 5.03
CA PHE A 132 15.74 -2.60 5.30
C PHE A 132 16.42 -2.67 6.66
N ARG A 133 17.47 -1.88 6.83
CA ARG A 133 18.07 -1.59 8.12
C ARG A 133 17.60 -0.24 8.61
N TRP A 134 17.28 -0.14 9.90
CA TRP A 134 17.00 1.13 10.56
C TRP A 134 17.67 1.18 11.94
N ASN A 135 18.51 2.20 12.14
CA ASN A 135 19.33 2.37 13.36
C ASN A 135 20.09 1.10 13.78
N GLY A 136 20.66 0.37 12.82
CA GLY A 136 21.46 -0.83 13.04
C GLY A 136 20.67 -2.13 13.19
N THR A 137 19.33 -2.09 13.14
CA THR A 137 18.47 -3.28 13.21
C THR A 137 17.83 -3.56 11.87
N ASP A 138 17.82 -4.81 11.43
CA ASP A 138 17.21 -5.24 10.18
C ASP A 138 15.72 -5.57 10.38
N TYR A 139 14.88 -5.07 9.48
CA TYR A 139 13.42 -5.19 9.53
C TYR A 139 12.86 -5.64 8.17
N TYR A 140 11.67 -6.23 8.24
CA TYR A 140 10.86 -6.56 7.08
C TYR A 140 9.44 -6.07 7.30
N THR A 141 8.87 -5.37 6.32
CA THR A 141 7.51 -4.81 6.42
C THR A 141 6.74 -5.06 5.14
N VAL A 142 5.43 -5.14 5.28
CA VAL A 142 4.49 -5.22 4.16
C VAL A 142 3.50 -4.08 4.29
N PHE A 143 3.42 -3.23 3.29
CA PHE A 143 2.46 -2.13 3.25
C PHE A 143 1.44 -2.37 2.15
N GLU A 144 0.16 -2.34 2.52
CA GLU A 144 -0.97 -2.59 1.63
C GLU A 144 -1.63 -1.26 1.25
N LEU A 145 -1.44 -0.82 0.01
CA LEU A 145 -2.06 0.41 -0.52
C LEU A 145 -3.28 0.07 -1.39
N PRO A 146 -4.52 0.31 -0.93
CA PRO A 146 -5.71 -0.03 -1.68
C PRO A 146 -5.85 0.83 -2.92
N ILE A 147 -6.28 0.22 -4.01
CA ILE A 147 -6.61 0.82 -5.30
C ILE A 147 -7.83 0.11 -5.92
N SER A 148 -8.39 0.69 -6.98
CA SER A 148 -9.47 0.07 -7.74
C SER A 148 -9.06 -0.02 -9.20
N VAL A 149 -8.99 -1.23 -9.76
CA VAL A 149 -8.80 -1.42 -11.21
C VAL A 149 -10.16 -1.27 -11.88
N SER A 150 -10.50 -0.03 -12.22
CA SER A 150 -11.83 0.34 -12.73
C SER A 150 -11.85 1.24 -13.94
N ASN A 151 -10.75 1.93 -14.27
CA ASN A 151 -10.68 2.72 -15.50
C ASN A 151 -10.32 1.81 -16.70
N ALA A 152 -10.70 2.23 -17.90
CA ALA A 152 -10.46 1.47 -19.12
C ALA A 152 -8.98 1.03 -19.28
N ILE A 153 -8.79 -0.24 -19.62
CA ILE A 153 -7.52 -0.86 -20.02
C ILE A 153 -7.75 -1.47 -21.39
N GLU A 154 -7.16 -0.85 -22.41
CA GLU A 154 -7.36 -1.26 -23.80
C GLU A 154 -6.62 -2.54 -24.14
N LYS A 155 -7.15 -3.32 -25.08
CA LYS A 155 -6.45 -4.51 -25.59
C LYS A 155 -5.17 -4.09 -26.33
N SER A 156 -4.08 -4.82 -26.13
CA SER A 156 -2.81 -4.58 -26.81
C SER A 156 -1.95 -5.85 -26.82
N ASP A 157 -1.26 -6.11 -27.92
CA ASP A 157 -0.34 -7.26 -28.09
C ASP A 157 0.91 -7.15 -27.19
N ASN A 158 1.14 -5.99 -26.57
CA ASN A 158 2.23 -5.79 -25.63
C ASN A 158 1.91 -6.27 -24.20
N ARG A 159 0.65 -6.59 -23.91
CA ARG A 159 0.24 -7.06 -22.57
C ARG A 159 0.68 -8.51 -22.38
N THR A 160 1.23 -8.80 -21.21
CA THR A 160 1.68 -10.16 -20.87
C THR A 160 0.50 -11.00 -20.40
N ASP A 161 0.52 -12.30 -20.72
CA ASP A 161 -0.42 -13.28 -20.16
C ASP A 161 -0.34 -13.28 -18.62
N CYS A 162 -1.49 -13.21 -17.96
CA CYS A 162 -1.56 -13.15 -16.50
C CYS A 162 -0.93 -14.37 -15.81
N SER A 163 -1.03 -15.56 -16.42
CA SER A 163 -0.45 -16.79 -15.86
C SER A 163 1.08 -16.74 -15.73
N LEU A 164 1.75 -15.84 -16.45
CA LEU A 164 3.20 -15.65 -16.35
C LEU A 164 3.62 -14.74 -15.18
N LEU A 165 2.67 -14.01 -14.60
CA LEU A 165 2.90 -13.03 -13.53
C LEU A 165 2.23 -13.42 -12.21
N GLU A 166 1.26 -14.32 -12.28
CA GLU A 166 0.47 -14.78 -11.14
C GLU A 166 1.29 -15.74 -10.27
N ASN A 167 1.30 -15.47 -8.97
CA ASN A 167 1.84 -16.34 -7.94
C ASN A 167 0.69 -16.92 -7.11
N ASP A 168 1.02 -17.91 -6.28
CA ASP A 168 0.11 -18.38 -5.23
C ASP A 168 -0.29 -17.21 -4.30
N PHE A 169 -1.59 -17.15 -3.98
CA PHE A 169 -2.15 -16.14 -3.10
C PHE A 169 -2.04 -16.59 -1.63
N GLU A 170 -1.30 -15.83 -0.82
CA GLU A 170 -1.01 -16.17 0.58
C GLU A 170 -1.46 -15.03 1.52
N PRO A 171 -2.62 -15.15 2.18
CA PRO A 171 -3.21 -14.04 2.97
C PRO A 171 -2.49 -13.73 4.29
N ALA A 172 -1.58 -14.59 4.76
CA ALA A 172 -0.97 -14.47 6.09
C ALA A 172 0.27 -13.54 6.16
N VAL A 173 0.85 -13.15 5.02
CA VAL A 173 2.16 -12.49 4.98
C VAL A 173 2.09 -11.04 5.52
N SER A 174 1.04 -10.30 5.19
CA SER A 174 0.95 -8.86 5.53
C SER A 174 0.65 -8.58 7.01
N ALA A 175 0.00 -9.52 7.70
CA ALA A 175 -0.39 -9.35 9.11
C ALA A 175 0.78 -9.56 10.09
N ALA A 176 1.76 -10.40 9.74
CA ALA A 176 2.85 -10.77 10.64
C ALA A 176 4.06 -9.79 10.60
N SER A 177 4.20 -9.00 9.53
CA SER A 177 5.45 -8.26 9.28
C SER A 177 5.57 -6.93 10.05
N ASN A 178 4.46 -6.27 10.38
CA ASN A 178 4.51 -4.88 10.86
C ASN A 178 4.48 -4.74 12.40
N ASP A 179 4.17 -5.80 13.13
CA ASP A 179 3.97 -5.76 14.59
C ASP A 179 5.26 -5.55 15.41
N THR A 180 6.44 -5.63 14.77
CA THR A 180 7.74 -5.56 15.45
C THR A 180 8.43 -4.20 15.35
N LEU A 181 7.84 -3.22 14.65
CA LEU A 181 8.48 -1.92 14.46
C LEU A 181 8.35 -1.02 15.70
N PRO A 182 9.43 -0.35 16.14
CA PRO A 182 9.40 0.56 17.28
C PRO A 182 8.70 1.90 16.98
N GLY A 183 8.35 2.19 15.72
CA GLY A 183 7.68 3.42 15.28
C GLY A 183 7.79 3.63 13.77
N GLN A 184 7.37 4.80 13.29
CA GLN A 184 7.50 5.20 11.89
C GLN A 184 8.84 5.95 11.67
N PRO A 185 9.69 5.56 10.70
CA PRO A 185 11.04 6.14 10.52
C PRO A 185 11.13 7.65 10.25
N TRP A 186 10.05 8.28 9.80
CA TRP A 186 10.02 9.66 9.30
C TRP A 186 9.17 10.63 10.11
N ASP A 187 8.47 10.16 11.16
CA ASP A 187 7.44 10.93 11.83
C ASP A 187 8.08 12.11 12.58
N ALA A 188 7.80 13.29 12.06
CA ALA A 188 8.14 14.56 12.67
C ALA A 188 6.84 15.35 12.84
N THR A 189 6.10 15.06 13.91
CA THR A 189 5.07 15.93 14.52
C THR A 189 4.28 16.78 13.52
N GLY A 190 3.43 16.14 12.71
CA GLY A 190 2.56 16.84 11.75
C GLY A 190 1.54 15.95 11.00
N SER A 191 1.37 14.69 11.40
CA SER A 191 0.50 13.71 10.72
C SER A 191 -0.99 14.09 10.77
N SER A 192 -1.65 14.04 9.62
CA SER A 192 -3.11 13.88 9.55
C SER A 192 -3.42 12.38 9.40
N ASN A 193 -3.90 11.75 10.48
CA ASN A 193 -4.36 10.36 10.42
C ASN A 193 -5.69 10.30 9.67
N VAL A 194 -5.67 9.79 8.43
CA VAL A 194 -6.91 9.47 7.72
C VAL A 194 -7.37 8.08 8.16
N THR A 195 -8.44 8.05 8.96
CA THR A 195 -9.17 6.82 9.29
C THR A 195 -10.52 6.87 8.58
N ASN A 196 -10.64 6.20 7.43
CA ASN A 196 -11.94 6.07 6.77
C ASN A 196 -12.48 4.65 6.94
N SER A 197 -13.54 4.53 7.75
CA SER A 197 -14.48 3.41 7.68
C SER A 197 -15.18 3.42 6.31
N PRO A 198 -15.58 2.25 5.77
CA PRO A 198 -16.43 2.21 4.59
C PRO A 198 -17.78 2.85 4.93
N GLY A 199 -18.02 4.05 4.40
CA GLY A 199 -19.21 4.85 4.69
C GLY A 199 -20.45 4.29 4.00
N SER A 200 -21.47 3.98 4.80
CA SER A 200 -22.87 3.94 4.39
C SER A 200 -23.46 5.35 4.51
N GLY A 201 -24.12 5.78 3.42
CA GLY A 201 -25.08 6.88 3.24
C GLY A 201 -25.25 8.00 4.28
N ASN A 202 -24.91 9.22 3.83
CA ASN A 202 -25.52 10.53 4.11
C ASN A 202 -26.51 10.67 5.30
N ALA A 203 -26.08 11.41 6.33
CA ALA A 203 -26.98 12.31 7.07
C ALA A 203 -26.16 13.50 7.56
N ALA A 204 -26.54 14.70 7.11
CA ALA A 204 -26.00 15.97 7.58
C ALA A 204 -26.39 16.18 9.05
N THR A 205 -25.45 16.59 9.90
CA THR A 205 -25.79 17.34 11.11
C THR A 205 -24.65 18.26 11.53
N GLU A 206 -25.06 19.45 11.95
CA GLU A 206 -24.31 20.67 12.18
C GLU A 206 -23.25 20.57 13.28
N ALA A 207 -22.18 21.35 13.12
CA ALA A 207 -21.17 21.59 14.12
C ALA A 207 -21.76 22.30 15.36
N ARG A 208 -21.53 21.75 16.55
CA ARG A 208 -21.55 22.52 17.80
C ARG A 208 -20.35 22.19 18.68
N VAL A 209 -19.66 23.26 19.03
CA VAL A 209 -18.49 23.35 19.91
C VAL A 209 -18.90 23.04 21.36
N GLY A 210 -18.06 22.25 22.03
CA GLY A 210 -17.71 22.39 23.45
C GLY A 210 -18.69 21.84 24.49
N ALA A 211 -18.26 20.81 25.21
CA ALA A 211 -18.03 20.88 26.66
C ALA A 211 -17.51 19.52 27.17
N LYS A 212 -16.38 19.56 27.91
CA LYS A 212 -15.97 18.52 28.87
C LYS A 212 -17.14 18.22 29.81
N HIS A 213 -17.23 17.01 30.38
CA HIS A 213 -17.52 16.76 31.80
C HIS A 213 -17.41 15.26 32.11
N TRP A 214 -16.79 14.95 33.26
CA TRP A 214 -16.65 13.62 33.87
C TRP A 214 -17.94 13.17 34.55
N ALA A 215 -18.22 11.86 34.56
CA ALA A 215 -18.99 11.15 35.60
C ALA A 215 -18.70 9.64 35.48
N LEU A 216 -17.90 9.03 36.37
CA LEU A 216 -18.31 8.37 37.63
C LEU A 216 -19.44 7.35 37.46
N PHE A 217 -19.06 6.07 37.38
CA PHE A 217 -19.97 4.93 37.55
C PHE A 217 -20.17 4.65 39.04
N ALA A 218 -21.42 4.75 39.49
CA ALA A 218 -21.87 4.21 40.78
C ALA A 218 -22.97 3.16 40.54
N LEU A 219 -22.85 2.09 41.32
CA LEU A 219 -23.50 0.78 41.23
C LEU A 219 -24.81 0.80 42.03
N VAL A 220 -25.90 0.19 41.54
CA VAL A 220 -27.02 -0.26 42.38
C VAL A 220 -27.59 -1.58 41.86
N MET A 221 -27.54 -2.59 42.74
CA MET A 221 -28.22 -3.88 42.67
C MET A 221 -29.62 -3.78 43.31
N ALA A 222 -30.63 -4.37 42.67
CA ALA A 222 -31.85 -5.01 43.22
C ALA A 222 -32.79 -5.24 42.01
N GLY A 223 -33.34 -6.42 41.72
CA GLY A 223 -33.83 -7.48 42.59
C GLY A 223 -35.36 -7.50 42.52
N MET A 224 -35.95 -8.36 41.68
CA MET A 224 -37.36 -8.76 41.81
C MET A 224 -37.61 -10.13 41.14
N MET A 225 -37.71 -11.16 41.98
CA MET A 225 -38.57 -12.33 41.75
C MET A 225 -40.04 -11.87 41.68
N VAL A 226 -40.89 -12.55 40.91
CA VAL A 226 -42.16 -13.13 41.39
C VAL A 226 -42.66 -14.17 40.36
N LEU A 227 -42.81 -15.40 40.87
CA LEU A 227 -43.70 -16.55 40.53
C LEU A 227 -43.77 -17.08 39.09
#